data_AF-A0A523Q1D0-F1
#
_entry.id   AF-A0A523Q1D0-F1
#
_cell.length_a   1.000
_cell.length_b   1.000
_cell.length_c   1.000
_cell.angle_alpha   90.00
_cell.angle_beta   90.00
_cell.angle_gamma   90.00
#
_symmetry.space_group_name_H-M   'P 1'
#
loop_
_entity.id
_entity.type
_entity.pdbx_description
1 polymer ?
#
loop_
_entity_poly.entity_id
_entity_poly.type
_entity_poly.pdbx_seq_one_letter_code
_entity_poly.pdbx_strand_id
1 'polypeptide(L)'
;MDSPLPLPVERAIQKLGGDISLARRRRYISQASLAERIGASLTTVRRMEKGDVRVPIHFIARALHVFGEIQALENLLDTAKDDIGLTLMDANLPKRVSAASMLQASREEDRSYTEIADAIRSHSHAPIEDLRQLWRRLVFNLLITNVDDHLQNHGFLHVERGQWRLAPAFDINPFPDKDRESKTWLTEQDGPITDVQMLLARAPYFALDDTQALAVLGEVHAAVSKWRQVALSPKVGLNTDELDDFAPAFEHEQMDAITARLAQ
;
A
#
# COMPACT_ATOMS: atom_id res chain seq x y z
N MET A 1 42.46 -27.57 -1.50
CA MET A 1 43.08 -26.49 -0.71
C MET A 1 41.98 -25.95 0.19
N ASP A 2 42.02 -26.30 1.48
CA ASP A 2 41.05 -25.81 2.47
C ASP A 2 41.35 -24.33 2.71
N SER A 3 40.62 -23.45 2.01
CA SER A 3 40.63 -22.03 2.33
C SER A 3 40.08 -21.88 3.76
N PRO A 4 40.77 -21.16 4.66
CA PRO A 4 40.25 -20.91 5.99
C PRO A 4 38.89 -20.18 5.89
N LEU A 5 37.94 -20.58 6.75
CA LEU A 5 36.62 -19.97 6.77
C LEU A 5 36.72 -18.50 7.21
N PRO A 6 35.92 -17.59 6.63
CA PRO A 6 35.85 -16.22 7.12
C PRO A 6 35.45 -16.17 8.60
N LEU A 7 36.13 -15.33 9.38
CA LEU A 7 35.87 -15.17 10.83
C LEU A 7 34.38 -14.94 11.19
N PRO A 8 33.58 -14.16 10.42
CA PRO A 8 32.14 -14.02 10.71
C PRO A 8 31.38 -15.34 10.61
N VAL A 9 31.73 -16.17 9.63
CA VAL A 9 31.10 -17.49 9.40
C VAL A 9 31.45 -18.43 10.54
N GLU A 10 32.72 -18.46 10.95
CA GLU A 10 33.16 -19.28 12.07
C GLU A 10 32.45 -18.90 13.38
N ARG A 11 32.36 -17.59 13.68
CA ARG A 11 31.64 -17.08 14.86
C ARG A 11 30.16 -17.45 14.84
N ALA A 12 29.50 -17.36 13.69
CA ALA A 12 28.10 -17.71 13.55
C ALA A 12 27.86 -19.20 13.82
N ILE A 13 28.71 -20.08 13.27
CA ILE A 13 28.59 -21.53 13.48
C ILE A 13 28.90 -21.91 14.94
N GLN A 14 29.92 -21.30 15.55
CA GLN A 14 30.23 -21.49 16.98
C GLN A 14 29.06 -21.05 17.88
N LYS A 15 28.49 -19.87 17.60
CA LYS A 15 27.30 -19.38 18.32
C LYS A 15 26.13 -20.36 18.19
N LEU A 16 25.84 -20.83 16.97
CA LEU A 16 24.78 -21.81 16.72
C LEU A 16 25.00 -23.11 17.52
N GLY A 17 26.23 -23.63 17.54
CA GLY A 17 26.58 -24.80 18.36
C GLY A 17 26.32 -24.56 19.86
N GLY A 18 26.71 -23.39 20.36
CA GLY A 18 26.43 -22.96 21.74
C GLY A 18 24.94 -22.87 22.05
N ASP A 19 24.16 -22.30 21.14
CA ASP A 19 22.70 -22.16 21.25
C ASP A 19 22.01 -23.53 21.25
N ILE A 20 22.46 -24.47 20.42
CA ILE A 20 21.99 -25.87 20.42
C ILE A 20 22.29 -26.54 21.77
N SER A 21 23.49 -26.36 22.32
CA SER A 21 23.86 -26.91 23.63
C SER A 21 23.00 -26.32 24.76
N LEU A 22 22.74 -25.01 24.70
CA LEU A 22 21.88 -24.31 25.65
C LEU A 22 20.42 -24.77 25.52
N ALA A 23 19.88 -24.84 24.31
CA ALA A 23 18.53 -25.30 24.01
C ALA A 23 18.29 -26.73 24.50
N ARG A 24 19.26 -27.62 24.30
CA ARG A 24 19.23 -29.00 24.81
C ARG A 24 19.17 -29.02 26.34
N ARG A 25 20.06 -28.28 27.02
CA ARG A 25 20.14 -28.24 28.49
C ARG A 25 18.87 -27.65 29.12
N ARG A 26 18.31 -26.59 28.53
CA ARG A 26 17.04 -25.97 28.99
C ARG A 26 15.85 -26.93 28.91
N ARG A 27 15.92 -27.93 28.03
CA ARG A 27 14.92 -28.99 27.86
C ARG A 27 15.24 -30.26 28.67
N TYR A 28 16.26 -30.23 29.54
CA TYR A 28 16.73 -31.36 30.35
C TYR A 28 17.14 -32.61 29.55
N ILE A 29 17.61 -32.42 28.31
CA ILE A 29 18.05 -33.53 27.45
C ILE A 29 19.56 -33.73 27.63
N SER A 30 20.00 -34.97 27.88
CA SER A 30 21.44 -35.30 27.92
C SER A 30 22.03 -35.39 26.50
N GLN A 31 23.35 -35.23 26.34
CA GLN A 31 23.97 -35.40 25.01
C GLN A 31 23.74 -36.81 24.43
N ALA A 32 23.71 -37.83 25.28
CA ALA A 32 23.43 -39.20 24.88
C ALA A 32 21.97 -39.37 24.42
N SER A 33 21.02 -38.81 25.16
CA SER A 33 19.61 -38.86 24.79
C SER A 33 19.32 -38.09 23.51
N LEU A 34 19.99 -36.94 23.29
CA LEU A 34 19.86 -36.22 22.02
C LEU A 34 20.44 -37.06 20.86
N ALA A 35 21.61 -37.68 21.05
CA ALA A 35 22.26 -38.50 20.04
C ALA A 35 21.36 -39.65 19.57
N GLU A 36 20.72 -40.34 20.53
CA GLU A 36 19.72 -41.37 20.25
C GLU A 36 18.54 -40.83 19.44
N ARG A 37 17.93 -39.72 19.90
CA ARG A 37 16.75 -39.12 19.26
C ARG A 37 16.99 -38.62 17.83
N ILE A 38 18.20 -38.14 17.52
CA ILE A 38 18.54 -37.65 16.18
C ILE A 38 19.20 -38.74 15.30
N GLY A 39 19.39 -39.95 15.81
CA GLY A 39 20.06 -41.04 15.11
C GLY A 39 21.53 -40.73 14.79
N ALA A 40 22.27 -40.21 15.76
CA ALA A 40 23.69 -39.85 15.63
C ALA A 40 24.54 -40.46 16.74
N SER A 41 25.87 -40.44 16.58
CA SER A 41 26.79 -40.78 17.65
C SER A 41 26.91 -39.64 18.68
N LEU A 42 27.30 -39.98 19.91
CA LEU A 42 27.62 -38.99 20.95
C LEU A 42 28.74 -38.03 20.50
N THR A 43 29.68 -38.51 19.69
CA THR A 43 30.77 -37.70 19.14
C THR A 43 30.24 -36.66 18.15
N THR A 44 29.25 -36.98 17.33
CA THR A 44 28.58 -36.04 16.43
C THR A 44 27.86 -34.94 17.21
N VAL A 45 27.13 -35.28 18.27
CA VAL A 45 26.46 -34.27 19.13
C VAL A 45 27.47 -33.33 19.79
N ARG A 46 28.58 -33.87 20.31
CA ARG A 46 29.65 -33.05 20.91
C ARG A 46 30.32 -32.10 19.91
N ARG A 47 30.53 -32.55 18.68
CA ARG A 47 31.11 -31.72 17.60
C ARG A 47 30.12 -30.65 17.14
N MET A 48 28.85 -31.01 17.00
CA MET A 48 27.76 -30.10 16.65
C MET A 48 27.64 -28.96 17.67
N GLU A 49 27.62 -29.27 18.96
CA GLU A 49 27.55 -28.28 20.04
C GLU A 49 28.80 -27.38 20.15
N LYS A 50 29.92 -27.80 19.56
CA LYS A 50 31.14 -27.00 19.44
C LYS A 50 31.19 -26.14 18.18
N GLY A 51 30.18 -26.24 17.29
CA GLY A 51 30.17 -25.54 16.01
C GLY A 51 31.19 -26.08 15.01
N ASP A 52 31.43 -27.40 14.99
CA ASP A 52 32.29 -28.01 13.98
C ASP A 52 31.61 -28.01 12.60
N VAL A 53 32.21 -27.28 11.66
CA VAL A 53 31.71 -27.09 10.28
C VAL A 53 31.61 -28.37 9.46
N ARG A 54 32.30 -29.44 9.88
CA ARG A 54 32.28 -30.74 9.19
C ARG A 54 31.09 -31.59 9.63
N VAL A 55 30.27 -31.13 10.59
CA VAL A 55 29.03 -31.81 10.95
C VAL A 55 28.00 -31.52 9.85
N PRO A 56 27.47 -32.56 9.18
CA PRO A 56 26.43 -32.36 8.17
C PRO A 56 25.22 -31.61 8.72
N ILE A 57 24.70 -30.64 7.96
CA ILE A 57 23.58 -29.78 8.34
C ILE A 57 22.32 -30.54 8.78
N HIS A 58 22.10 -31.74 8.23
CA HIS A 58 20.93 -32.55 8.60
C HIS A 58 20.92 -32.96 10.09
N PHE A 59 22.06 -33.06 10.77
CA PHE A 59 22.09 -33.31 12.21
C PHE A 59 21.59 -32.11 13.01
N ILE A 60 21.91 -30.90 12.55
CA ILE A 60 21.38 -29.65 13.12
C ILE A 60 19.87 -29.59 12.89
N ALA A 61 19.41 -29.89 11.67
CA ALA A 61 17.98 -29.94 11.34
C ALA A 61 17.21 -30.95 12.22
N ARG A 62 17.77 -32.15 12.43
CA ARG A 62 17.18 -33.16 13.32
C ARG A 62 17.17 -32.71 14.78
N ALA A 63 18.20 -32.02 15.25
CA ALA A 63 18.21 -31.46 16.60
C ALA A 63 17.12 -30.38 16.75
N LEU A 64 16.98 -29.47 15.78
CA LEU A 64 15.89 -28.47 15.76
C LEU A 64 14.51 -29.13 15.75
N HIS A 65 14.33 -30.20 14.97
CA HIS A 65 13.09 -31.00 14.98
C HIS A 65 12.80 -31.59 16.37
N VAL A 66 13.79 -32.22 17.01
CA VAL A 66 13.66 -32.74 18.40
C VAL A 66 13.34 -31.63 19.41
N PHE A 67 13.77 -30.39 19.14
CA PHE A 67 13.48 -29.25 20.00
C PHE A 67 12.14 -28.57 19.73
N GLY A 68 11.44 -28.94 18.65
CA GLY A 68 10.19 -28.32 18.19
C GLY A 68 10.40 -27.01 17.42
N GLU A 69 11.59 -26.76 16.88
CA GLU A 69 12.02 -25.49 16.27
C GLU A 69 12.34 -25.65 14.78
N ILE A 70 11.69 -26.58 14.08
CA ILE A 70 12.01 -26.87 12.67
C ILE A 70 11.76 -25.66 11.75
N GLN A 71 10.78 -24.81 12.11
CA GLN A 71 10.45 -23.57 11.40
C GLN A 71 11.64 -22.59 11.37
N ALA A 72 12.58 -22.66 12.32
CA ALA A 72 13.78 -21.84 12.28
C ALA A 72 14.66 -22.15 11.05
N LEU A 73 14.63 -23.39 10.56
CA LEU A 73 15.35 -23.80 9.35
C LEU A 73 14.64 -23.35 8.07
N GLU A 74 13.30 -23.41 8.06
CA GLU A 74 12.47 -22.96 6.93
C GLU A 74 12.61 -21.45 6.68
N ASN A 75 12.85 -20.68 7.75
CA ASN A 75 12.93 -19.22 7.69
C ASN A 75 14.35 -18.66 7.50
N LEU A 76 15.39 -19.49 7.31
CA LEU A 76 16.80 -19.04 7.25
C LEU A 76 17.09 -18.09 6.07
N LEU A 77 16.27 -18.14 5.01
CA LEU A 77 16.32 -17.30 3.81
C LEU A 77 14.89 -17.06 3.28
N ASP A 78 13.97 -16.67 4.17
CA ASP A 78 12.61 -16.26 3.79
C ASP A 78 12.68 -14.98 2.94
N THR A 79 12.54 -15.11 1.62
CA THR A 79 12.65 -13.99 0.66
C THR A 79 11.60 -12.92 0.89
N ALA A 80 10.46 -13.26 1.51
CA ALA A 80 9.45 -12.28 1.89
C ALA A 80 9.89 -11.38 3.05
N LYS A 81 10.98 -11.73 3.76
CA LYS A 81 11.56 -10.98 4.88
C LYS A 81 13.02 -10.58 4.65
N ASP A 82 13.53 -10.76 3.44
CA ASP A 82 14.88 -10.33 3.08
C ASP A 82 14.87 -8.82 2.84
N ASP A 83 15.07 -8.04 3.91
CA ASP A 83 15.10 -6.57 3.85
C ASP A 83 16.12 -6.06 2.81
N ILE A 84 17.26 -6.75 2.62
CA ILE A 84 18.28 -6.36 1.64
C ILE A 84 17.82 -6.67 0.22
N GLY A 85 17.27 -7.88 0.00
CA GLY A 85 16.68 -8.29 -1.27
C GLY A 85 15.54 -7.36 -1.71
N LEU A 86 14.64 -7.01 -0.78
CA LEU A 86 13.55 -6.06 -1.01
C LEU A 86 14.09 -4.66 -1.34
N THR A 87 15.08 -4.17 -0.59
CA THR A 87 15.70 -2.86 -0.86
C THR A 87 16.38 -2.81 -2.24
N LEU A 88 17.01 -3.90 -2.67
CA LEU A 88 17.63 -3.98 -4.00
C LEU A 88 16.60 -4.07 -5.14
N MET A 89 15.42 -4.66 -4.89
CA MET A 89 14.30 -4.64 -5.84
C MET A 89 13.68 -3.24 -5.94
N ASP A 90 13.52 -2.54 -4.82
CA ASP A 90 12.99 -1.17 -4.73
C ASP A 90 13.82 -0.17 -5.55
N ALA A 91 15.15 -0.35 -5.62
CA ALA A 91 16.04 0.52 -6.39
C ALA A 91 15.79 0.49 -7.91
N ASN A 92 15.21 -0.60 -8.44
CA ASN A 92 14.88 -0.75 -9.85
C ASN A 92 13.38 -0.52 -10.14
N LEU A 93 12.55 -0.33 -9.12
CA LEU A 93 11.12 -0.06 -9.31
C LEU A 93 10.90 1.38 -9.84
N PRO A 94 9.91 1.58 -10.73
CA PRO A 94 9.50 2.93 -11.12
C PRO A 94 9.10 3.72 -9.87
N LYS A 95 9.69 4.91 -9.68
CA LYS A 95 9.37 5.76 -8.52
C LYS A 95 7.91 6.24 -8.50
N ARG A 96 7.25 6.24 -9.66
CA ARG A 96 5.84 6.59 -9.85
C ARG A 96 5.23 5.73 -10.94
N VAL A 97 4.00 5.28 -10.70
CA VAL A 97 3.15 4.61 -11.70
C VAL A 97 1.76 5.26 -11.69
N SER A 98 0.99 5.13 -12.77
CA SER A 98 -0.42 5.55 -12.77
C SER A 98 -1.34 4.40 -12.34
N ALA A 99 -2.60 4.70 -12.03
CA ALA A 99 -3.61 3.68 -11.78
C ALA A 99 -3.80 2.78 -13.01
N ALA A 100 -3.68 3.34 -14.22
CA ALA A 100 -3.70 2.56 -15.45
C ALA A 100 -2.59 1.50 -15.48
N SER A 101 -1.36 1.87 -15.10
CA SER A 101 -0.24 0.92 -15.02
C SER A 101 -0.41 -0.09 -13.88
N MET A 102 -0.92 0.34 -12.73
CA MET A 102 -1.15 -0.53 -11.57
C MET A 102 -2.23 -1.58 -11.84
N LEU A 103 -3.28 -1.21 -12.57
CA LEU A 103 -4.38 -2.09 -12.98
C LEU A 103 -4.10 -2.86 -14.27
N GLN A 104 -2.96 -2.61 -14.94
CA GLN A 104 -2.65 -3.12 -16.27
C GLN A 104 -3.77 -2.84 -17.30
N ALA A 105 -4.46 -1.71 -17.14
CA ALA A 105 -5.61 -1.35 -17.95
C ALA A 105 -5.19 -0.94 -19.36
N SER A 106 -5.97 -1.38 -20.35
CA SER A 106 -5.86 -0.84 -21.71
C SER A 106 -6.54 0.54 -21.79
N ARG A 107 -6.22 1.33 -22.82
CA ARG A 107 -6.81 2.67 -23.01
C ARG A 107 -8.26 2.64 -23.51
N GLU A 108 -8.73 1.50 -23.97
CA GLU A 108 -10.04 1.34 -24.61
C GLU A 108 -11.10 0.75 -23.67
N GLU A 109 -10.71 0.36 -22.46
CA GLU A 109 -11.61 -0.19 -21.45
C GLU A 109 -12.19 0.91 -20.54
N ASP A 110 -13.50 0.84 -20.31
CA ASP A 110 -14.13 1.56 -19.20
C ASP A 110 -13.70 0.90 -17.89
N ARG A 111 -13.16 1.72 -16.98
CA ARG A 111 -12.67 1.28 -15.66
C ARG A 111 -13.30 2.12 -14.58
N SER A 112 -13.29 1.58 -13.37
CA SER A 112 -14.00 2.15 -12.23
C SER A 112 -13.07 2.54 -11.08
N TYR A 113 -13.50 3.53 -10.31
CA TYR A 113 -12.83 3.96 -9.09
C TYR A 113 -12.75 2.85 -8.04
N THR A 114 -13.71 1.92 -8.04
CA THR A 114 -13.66 0.75 -7.15
C THR A 114 -12.45 -0.14 -7.42
N GLU A 115 -12.00 -0.24 -8.66
CA GLU A 115 -10.78 -1.01 -8.98
C GLU A 115 -9.52 -0.30 -8.49
N ILE A 116 -9.47 1.03 -8.57
CA ILE A 116 -8.39 1.82 -7.96
C ILE A 116 -8.39 1.61 -6.44
N ALA A 117 -9.57 1.59 -5.81
CA ALA A 117 -9.71 1.33 -4.38
C ALA A 117 -9.25 -0.09 -4.00
N ASP A 118 -9.53 -1.11 -4.82
CA ASP A 118 -9.04 -2.48 -4.60
C ASP A 118 -7.52 -2.60 -4.79
N ALA A 119 -6.94 -1.87 -5.75
CA ALA A 119 -5.50 -1.75 -5.88
C ALA A 119 -4.87 -1.07 -4.65
N ILE A 120 -5.49 -0.01 -4.13
CA ILE A 120 -5.06 0.63 -2.87
C ILE A 120 -5.09 -0.36 -1.71
N ARG A 121 -6.17 -1.14 -1.54
CA ARG A 121 -6.25 -2.15 -0.47
C ARG A 121 -5.14 -3.19 -0.55
N SER A 122 -4.76 -3.58 -1.76
CA SER A 122 -3.82 -4.66 -2.00
C SER A 122 -2.36 -4.21 -1.91
N HIS A 123 -2.07 -2.96 -2.29
CA HIS A 123 -0.70 -2.51 -2.53
C HIS A 123 -0.29 -1.26 -1.76
N SER A 124 -1.22 -0.54 -1.14
CA SER A 124 -0.89 0.67 -0.40
C SER A 124 -0.23 0.35 0.94
N HIS A 125 0.76 1.15 1.31
CA HIS A 125 1.35 1.18 2.65
C HIS A 125 0.37 1.73 3.71
N ALA A 126 -0.61 2.56 3.31
CA ALA A 126 -1.61 3.15 4.19
C ALA A 126 -3.01 3.14 3.53
N PRO A 127 -3.63 1.96 3.37
CA PRO A 127 -4.81 1.80 2.52
C PRO A 127 -6.01 2.64 2.96
N ILE A 128 -6.28 2.75 4.27
CA ILE A 128 -7.42 3.54 4.76
C ILE A 128 -7.23 5.03 4.45
N GLU A 129 -6.03 5.57 4.64
CA GLU A 129 -5.74 6.97 4.33
C GLU A 129 -5.87 7.26 2.84
N ASP A 130 -5.30 6.39 2.01
CA ASP A 130 -5.29 6.55 0.56
C ASP A 130 -6.70 6.37 -0.04
N LEU A 131 -7.52 5.46 0.50
CA LEU A 131 -8.93 5.31 0.10
C LEU A 131 -9.74 6.57 0.40
N ARG A 132 -9.57 7.14 1.59
CA ARG A 132 -10.25 8.37 2.00
C ARG A 132 -9.81 9.56 1.17
N GLN A 133 -8.51 9.62 0.82
CA GLN A 133 -7.98 10.63 -0.09
C GLN A 133 -8.50 10.45 -1.51
N LEU A 134 -8.65 9.22 -2.00
CA LEU A 134 -9.27 8.95 -3.28
C LEU A 134 -10.71 9.47 -3.29
N TRP A 135 -11.53 9.10 -2.31
CA TRP A 135 -12.93 9.58 -2.23
C TRP A 135 -13.03 11.10 -2.15
N ARG A 136 -12.14 11.76 -1.40
CA ARG A 136 -12.06 13.23 -1.38
C ARG A 136 -11.84 13.81 -2.78
N ARG A 137 -11.04 13.16 -3.63
CA ARG A 137 -10.82 13.58 -5.03
C ARG A 137 -12.04 13.38 -5.91
N LEU A 138 -12.79 12.28 -5.72
CA LEU A 138 -14.05 12.07 -6.45
C LEU A 138 -15.03 13.21 -6.16
N VAL A 139 -15.20 13.56 -4.88
CA VAL A 139 -16.03 14.69 -4.47
C VAL A 139 -15.51 15.98 -5.10
N PHE A 140 -14.21 16.26 -4.98
CA PHE A 140 -13.64 17.48 -5.52
C PHE A 140 -13.81 17.58 -7.04
N ASN A 141 -13.57 16.51 -7.79
CA ASN A 141 -13.74 16.47 -9.24
C ASN A 141 -15.20 16.77 -9.64
N LEU A 142 -16.17 16.18 -8.94
CA LEU A 142 -17.59 16.47 -9.18
C LEU A 142 -17.93 17.95 -8.95
N LEU A 143 -17.42 18.57 -7.87
CA LEU A 143 -17.77 19.95 -7.50
C LEU A 143 -17.10 21.03 -8.35
N ILE A 144 -16.09 20.67 -9.15
CA ILE A 144 -15.43 21.62 -10.05
C ILE A 144 -15.69 21.28 -11.52
N THR A 145 -16.59 20.33 -11.80
CA THR A 145 -16.82 19.81 -13.16
C THR A 145 -15.51 19.35 -13.82
N ASN A 146 -14.66 18.63 -13.09
CA ASN A 146 -13.49 17.97 -13.68
C ASN A 146 -13.90 16.63 -14.27
N VAL A 147 -14.06 16.59 -15.59
CA VAL A 147 -14.50 15.41 -16.33
C VAL A 147 -13.33 14.58 -16.88
N ASP A 148 -12.09 15.07 -16.78
CA ASP A 148 -10.90 14.39 -17.32
C ASP A 148 -10.16 13.59 -16.24
N ASP A 149 -10.89 12.78 -15.50
CA ASP A 149 -10.41 12.07 -14.32
C ASP A 149 -9.95 10.63 -14.60
N HIS A 150 -9.43 10.41 -15.82
CA HIS A 150 -9.01 9.10 -16.32
C HIS A 150 -7.90 8.45 -15.47
N LEU A 151 -7.73 7.14 -15.61
CA LEU A 151 -6.77 6.35 -14.80
C LEU A 151 -5.32 6.85 -14.83
N GLN A 152 -4.89 7.59 -15.86
CA GLN A 152 -3.55 8.18 -15.93
C GLN A 152 -3.36 9.36 -14.96
N ASN A 153 -4.45 10.01 -14.54
CA ASN A 153 -4.46 11.17 -13.62
C ASN A 153 -4.49 10.76 -12.15
N HIS A 154 -4.53 9.46 -11.88
CA HIS A 154 -4.34 8.88 -10.56
C HIS A 154 -2.96 8.27 -10.48
N GLY A 155 -2.06 8.87 -9.71
CA GLY A 155 -0.68 8.40 -9.56
C GLY A 155 -0.46 7.66 -8.25
N PHE A 156 0.52 6.77 -8.25
CA PHE A 156 1.04 6.06 -7.09
C PHE A 156 2.55 6.26 -7.01
N LEU A 157 3.06 6.55 -5.82
CA LEU A 157 4.48 6.68 -5.53
C LEU A 157 4.98 5.44 -4.82
N HIS A 158 6.11 4.92 -5.26
CA HIS A 158 6.78 3.84 -4.55
C HIS A 158 7.30 4.38 -3.21
N VAL A 159 7.08 3.63 -2.13
CA VAL A 159 7.64 3.94 -0.81
C VAL A 159 8.76 2.99 -0.45
N GLU A 160 8.48 1.93 0.31
CA GLU A 160 9.43 0.91 0.74
C GLU A 160 8.78 -0.47 0.67
N ARG A 161 9.60 -1.52 0.53
CA ARG A 161 9.16 -2.92 0.58
C ARG A 161 8.13 -3.25 -0.49
N GLY A 162 8.31 -2.70 -1.70
CA GLY A 162 7.36 -2.86 -2.81
C GLY A 162 5.97 -2.27 -2.59
N GLN A 163 5.76 -1.49 -1.52
CA GLN A 163 4.48 -0.84 -1.24
C GLN A 163 4.38 0.54 -1.91
N TRP A 164 3.15 0.99 -2.10
CA TRP A 164 2.83 2.23 -2.80
C TRP A 164 2.04 3.19 -1.91
N ARG A 165 2.04 4.47 -2.27
CA ARG A 165 1.14 5.48 -1.70
C ARG A 165 0.45 6.23 -2.82
N LEU A 166 -0.81 6.61 -2.63
CA LEU A 166 -1.49 7.50 -3.56
C LEU A 166 -0.69 8.82 -3.68
N ALA A 167 -0.25 9.16 -4.89
CA ALA A 167 0.51 10.37 -5.16
C ALA A 167 -0.36 11.61 -4.89
N PRO A 168 0.24 12.77 -4.56
CA PRO A 168 -0.49 14.05 -4.54
C PRO A 168 -1.33 14.23 -5.81
N ALA A 169 -2.48 14.90 -5.70
CA ALA A 169 -3.32 15.13 -6.87
C ALA A 169 -2.62 16.03 -7.89
N PHE A 170 -2.79 15.74 -9.18
CA PHE A 170 -2.22 16.47 -10.31
C PHE A 170 -3.19 16.41 -11.49
N ASP A 171 -2.98 17.28 -12.47
CA ASP A 171 -3.79 17.34 -13.71
C ASP A 171 -5.30 17.44 -13.44
N ILE A 172 -5.65 18.45 -12.65
CA ILE A 172 -7.02 18.77 -12.29
C ILE A 172 -7.40 20.03 -13.07
N ASN A 173 -8.49 19.96 -13.83
CA ASN A 173 -8.97 21.09 -14.61
C ASN A 173 -10.51 21.20 -14.53
N PRO A 174 -11.08 22.38 -14.21
CA PRO A 174 -12.52 22.61 -14.33
C PRO A 174 -12.93 22.77 -15.80
N PHE A 175 -14.07 22.19 -16.19
CA PHE A 175 -14.59 22.27 -17.56
C PHE A 175 -16.00 22.90 -17.59
N PRO A 176 -16.12 24.23 -17.77
CA PRO A 176 -17.42 24.92 -17.72
C PRO A 176 -18.38 24.50 -18.85
N ASP A 177 -17.83 24.08 -20.00
CA ASP A 177 -18.61 23.73 -21.20
C ASP A 177 -18.94 22.23 -21.33
N LYS A 178 -18.84 21.46 -20.24
CA LYS A 178 -19.06 20.01 -20.23
C LYS A 178 -20.15 19.59 -19.27
N ASP A 179 -20.83 18.50 -19.62
CA ASP A 179 -21.72 17.81 -18.70
C ASP A 179 -20.91 17.25 -17.52
N ARG A 180 -21.47 17.31 -16.31
CA ARG A 180 -20.85 16.81 -15.06
C ARG A 180 -20.88 15.29 -15.01
N GLU A 181 -20.19 14.64 -15.92
CA GLU A 181 -20.04 13.19 -15.96
C GLU A 181 -18.56 12.83 -15.88
N SER A 182 -18.19 12.01 -14.91
CA SER A 182 -16.80 11.53 -14.82
C SER A 182 -16.44 10.61 -15.97
N LYS A 183 -15.17 10.65 -16.40
CA LYS A 183 -14.66 9.71 -17.40
C LYS A 183 -14.44 8.33 -16.81
N THR A 184 -13.92 8.27 -15.59
CA THR A 184 -13.78 7.03 -14.81
C THR A 184 -15.09 6.73 -14.09
N TRP A 185 -15.62 5.51 -14.20
CA TRP A 185 -16.89 5.14 -13.57
C TRP A 185 -16.74 5.06 -12.04
N LEU A 186 -17.84 5.22 -11.30
CA LEU A 186 -17.83 4.98 -9.86
C LEU A 186 -17.63 3.49 -9.55
N THR A 187 -18.50 2.67 -10.15
CA THR A 187 -18.45 1.20 -10.15
C THR A 187 -18.86 0.71 -11.54
N GLU A 188 -18.64 -0.57 -11.84
CA GLU A 188 -19.15 -1.22 -13.07
C GLU A 188 -20.68 -1.15 -13.20
N GLN A 189 -21.41 -1.02 -12.08
CA GLN A 189 -22.88 -1.03 -12.05
C GLN A 189 -23.47 0.38 -12.09
N ASP A 190 -22.79 1.34 -11.47
CA ASP A 190 -23.26 2.72 -11.34
C ASP A 190 -22.94 3.55 -12.60
N GLY A 191 -21.83 3.24 -13.29
CA GLY A 191 -21.38 4.01 -14.45
C GLY A 191 -20.69 5.34 -14.06
N PRO A 192 -20.70 6.35 -14.95
CA PRO A 192 -20.17 7.69 -14.69
C PRO A 192 -20.79 8.34 -13.44
N ILE A 193 -19.97 9.08 -12.70
CA ILE A 193 -20.42 9.88 -11.54
C ILE A 193 -21.10 11.12 -12.07
N THR A 194 -22.36 11.33 -11.71
CA THR A 194 -23.15 12.49 -12.13
C THR A 194 -23.71 13.30 -10.97
N ASP A 195 -23.78 12.72 -9.76
CA ASP A 195 -24.31 13.39 -8.58
C ASP A 195 -23.65 12.97 -7.26
N VAL A 196 -23.87 13.78 -6.23
CA VAL A 196 -23.31 13.56 -4.89
C VAL A 196 -23.93 12.38 -4.15
N GLN A 197 -25.17 11.99 -4.45
CA GLN A 197 -25.83 10.87 -3.79
C GLN A 197 -25.18 9.55 -4.18
N MET A 198 -24.75 9.41 -5.45
CA MET A 198 -23.95 8.27 -5.88
C MET A 198 -22.66 8.14 -5.04
N LEU A 199 -21.94 9.24 -4.84
CA LEU A 199 -20.70 9.26 -4.06
C LEU A 199 -20.92 8.92 -2.59
N LEU A 200 -21.98 9.44 -1.98
CA LEU A 200 -22.36 9.12 -0.60
C LEU A 200 -22.74 7.65 -0.45
N ALA A 201 -23.55 7.11 -1.36
CA ALA A 201 -23.99 5.72 -1.34
C ALA A 201 -22.83 4.72 -1.42
N ARG A 202 -21.72 5.11 -2.05
CA ARG A 202 -20.50 4.28 -2.17
C ARG A 202 -19.38 4.67 -1.20
N ALA A 203 -19.56 5.68 -0.34
CA ALA A 203 -18.54 6.10 0.63
C ALA A 203 -18.00 4.96 1.53
N PRO A 204 -18.81 3.98 1.99
CA PRO A 204 -18.30 2.83 2.73
C PRO A 204 -17.24 2.02 1.97
N TYR A 205 -17.32 1.98 0.64
CA TYR A 205 -16.32 1.34 -0.21
C TYR A 205 -14.97 2.09 -0.18
N PHE A 206 -14.92 3.32 0.33
CA PHE A 206 -13.69 4.10 0.49
C PHE A 206 -13.29 4.27 1.95
N ALA A 207 -13.72 3.34 2.81
CA ALA A 207 -13.42 3.32 4.24
C ALA A 207 -13.92 4.58 5.00
N LEU A 208 -15.07 5.10 4.58
CA LEU A 208 -15.79 6.20 5.23
C LEU A 208 -17.16 5.71 5.69
N ASP A 209 -17.47 5.90 6.96
CA ASP A 209 -18.87 5.85 7.41
C ASP A 209 -19.61 7.15 7.02
N ASP A 210 -20.94 7.16 7.18
CA ASP A 210 -21.79 8.29 6.78
C ASP A 210 -21.36 9.61 7.45
N THR A 211 -20.92 9.56 8.71
CA THR A 211 -20.51 10.77 9.44
C THR A 211 -19.21 11.31 8.88
N GLN A 212 -18.23 10.42 8.62
CA GLN A 212 -16.95 10.78 8.02
C GLN A 212 -17.13 11.28 6.58
N ALA A 213 -18.00 10.65 5.80
CA ALA A 213 -18.30 11.06 4.44
C ALA A 213 -18.92 12.47 4.40
N LEU A 214 -19.89 12.76 5.27
CA LEU A 214 -20.49 14.09 5.39
C LEU A 214 -19.47 15.14 5.86
N ALA A 215 -18.57 14.79 6.78
CA ALA A 215 -17.52 15.70 7.23
C ALA A 215 -16.58 16.06 6.07
N VAL A 216 -16.08 15.08 5.32
CA VAL A 216 -15.21 15.32 4.17
C VAL A 216 -15.95 16.09 3.06
N LEU A 217 -17.22 15.76 2.80
CA LEU A 217 -18.06 16.49 1.86
C LEU A 217 -18.17 17.98 2.24
N GLY A 218 -18.42 18.27 3.52
CA GLY A 218 -18.50 19.64 4.03
C GLY A 218 -17.18 20.41 3.91
N GLU A 219 -16.05 19.76 4.20
CA GLU A 219 -14.73 20.38 4.02
C GLU A 219 -14.44 20.73 2.55
N VAL A 220 -14.72 19.82 1.63
CA VAL A 220 -14.48 20.03 0.19
C VAL A 220 -15.42 21.11 -0.34
N HIS A 221 -16.71 21.04 0.00
CA HIS A 221 -17.70 22.05 -0.36
C HIS A 221 -17.28 23.43 0.13
N ALA A 222 -16.92 23.58 1.42
CA ALA A 222 -16.50 24.86 1.98
C ALA A 222 -15.21 25.42 1.34
N ALA A 223 -14.33 24.56 0.84
CA ALA A 223 -13.16 24.99 0.07
C ALA A 223 -13.56 25.47 -1.33
N VAL A 224 -14.40 24.71 -2.03
CA VAL A 224 -14.86 25.02 -3.40
C VAL A 224 -15.76 26.26 -3.42
N SER A 225 -16.61 26.50 -2.41
CA SER A 225 -17.43 27.72 -2.32
C SER A 225 -16.61 29.02 -2.29
N LYS A 226 -15.31 28.95 -2.02
CA LYS A 226 -14.39 30.10 -2.03
C LYS A 226 -13.67 30.28 -3.37
N TRP A 227 -14.03 29.53 -4.41
CA TRP A 227 -13.30 29.49 -5.68
C TRP A 227 -13.12 30.89 -6.29
N ARG A 228 -14.15 31.74 -6.31
CA ARG A 228 -14.04 33.12 -6.83
C ARG A 228 -12.96 33.94 -6.11
N GLN A 229 -12.90 33.84 -4.77
CA GLN A 229 -11.88 34.52 -3.97
C GLN A 229 -10.47 34.00 -4.30
N VAL A 230 -10.32 32.69 -4.48
CA VAL A 230 -9.05 32.06 -4.84
C VAL A 230 -8.62 32.44 -6.25
N ALA A 231 -9.53 32.43 -7.20
CA ALA A 231 -9.30 32.78 -8.60
C ALA A 231 -8.89 34.25 -8.79
N LEU A 232 -9.48 35.19 -8.03
CA LEU A 232 -9.07 36.60 -8.01
C LEU A 232 -7.75 36.85 -7.26
N SER A 233 -7.27 35.88 -6.48
CA SER A 233 -6.05 36.06 -5.69
C SER A 233 -4.83 36.22 -6.61
N PRO A 234 -3.76 36.92 -6.17
CA PRO A 234 -2.55 37.11 -6.98
C PRO A 234 -1.84 35.82 -7.40
N LYS A 235 -2.18 34.67 -6.80
CA LYS A 235 -1.62 33.37 -7.17
C LYS A 235 -2.22 32.82 -8.45
N VAL A 236 -3.49 33.12 -8.72
CA VAL A 236 -4.20 32.66 -9.92
C VAL A 236 -4.36 33.83 -10.89
N GLY A 237 -4.92 34.95 -10.42
CA GLY A 237 -4.93 36.22 -11.13
C GLY A 237 -5.97 36.34 -12.24
N LEU A 238 -7.08 35.58 -12.16
CA LEU A 238 -8.19 35.76 -13.10
C LEU A 238 -8.83 37.13 -12.90
N ASN A 239 -9.33 37.70 -13.99
CA ASN A 239 -10.19 38.88 -13.97
C ASN A 239 -11.68 38.50 -13.84
N THR A 240 -12.56 39.49 -13.73
CA THR A 240 -14.00 39.26 -13.54
C THR A 240 -14.67 38.59 -14.74
N ASP A 241 -14.27 38.91 -15.96
CA ASP A 241 -14.85 38.31 -17.16
C ASP A 241 -14.44 36.83 -17.27
N GLU A 242 -13.16 36.53 -17.04
CA GLU A 242 -12.64 35.15 -16.98
C GLU A 242 -13.27 34.33 -15.84
N LEU A 243 -13.58 34.97 -14.70
CA LEU A 243 -14.32 34.29 -13.63
C LEU A 243 -15.68 33.80 -14.11
N ASP A 244 -16.43 34.66 -14.79
CA ASP A 244 -17.79 34.34 -15.20
C ASP A 244 -17.81 33.24 -16.28
N ASP A 245 -16.78 33.16 -17.11
CA ASP A 245 -16.58 32.05 -18.05
C ASP A 245 -16.41 30.68 -17.34
N PHE A 246 -15.82 30.66 -16.13
CA PHE A 246 -15.65 29.43 -15.34
C PHE A 246 -16.80 29.16 -14.37
N ALA A 247 -17.72 30.09 -14.16
CA ALA A 247 -18.81 29.94 -13.20
C ALA A 247 -19.62 28.65 -13.39
N PRO A 248 -19.99 28.21 -14.62
CA PRO A 248 -20.74 26.96 -14.81
C PRO A 248 -20.03 25.70 -14.28
N ALA A 249 -18.69 25.72 -14.17
CA ALA A 249 -17.92 24.60 -13.64
C ALA A 249 -18.03 24.45 -12.11
N PHE A 250 -18.29 25.55 -11.40
CA PHE A 250 -18.27 25.62 -9.93
C PHE A 250 -19.62 26.00 -9.31
N GLU A 251 -20.54 26.57 -10.09
CA GLU A 251 -21.83 27.08 -9.65
C GLU A 251 -22.95 26.30 -10.35
N HIS A 252 -23.35 25.19 -9.74
CA HIS A 252 -24.29 24.24 -10.32
C HIS A 252 -25.11 23.50 -9.25
N GLU A 253 -26.12 22.75 -9.69
CA GLU A 253 -27.14 22.11 -8.84
C GLU A 253 -26.58 21.19 -7.74
N GLN A 254 -25.43 20.54 -7.97
CA GLN A 254 -24.79 19.70 -6.96
C GLN A 254 -24.26 20.51 -5.75
N MET A 255 -23.76 21.73 -5.96
CA MET A 255 -23.32 22.62 -4.87
C MET A 255 -24.52 23.04 -4.00
N ASP A 256 -25.65 23.35 -4.63
CA ASP A 256 -26.89 23.69 -3.94
C ASP A 256 -27.44 22.50 -3.16
N ALA A 257 -27.42 21.30 -3.76
CA ALA A 257 -27.86 20.06 -3.11
C ALA A 257 -27.05 19.74 -1.86
N ILE A 258 -25.73 19.98 -1.89
CA ILE A 258 -24.84 19.79 -0.74
C ILE A 258 -25.13 20.83 0.34
N THR A 259 -25.29 22.10 -0.03
CA THR A 259 -25.65 23.17 0.90
C THR A 259 -26.94 22.84 1.64
N ALA A 260 -27.98 22.42 0.92
CA ALA A 260 -29.26 22.03 1.50
C ALA A 260 -29.16 20.82 2.42
N ARG A 261 -28.26 19.87 2.11
CA ARG A 261 -28.04 18.67 2.92
C ARG A 261 -27.25 18.96 4.19
N LEU A 262 -26.21 19.79 4.13
CA LEU A 262 -25.37 20.13 5.28
C LEU A 262 -26.07 21.05 6.28
N ALA A 263 -27.18 21.68 5.89
CA ALA A 263 -28.00 22.52 6.76
C ALA A 263 -29.02 21.72 7.61
N GLN A 264 -29.16 20.41 7.37
CA GLN A 264 -30.06 19.49 8.11
C GLN A 264 -29.33 18.80 9.26
#